data_AF-A0A9N9NXM7-F1
#
_entry.id   AF-A0A9N9NXM7-F1
#
_cell.length_a   1.000
_cell.length_b   1.000
_cell.length_c   1.000
_cell.angle_alpha   90.00
_cell.angle_beta   90.00
_cell.angle_gamma   90.00
#
_symmetry.space_group_name_H-M   'P 1'
#
loop_
_entity.id
_entity.type
_entity.pdbx_description
1 polymer ?
#
loop_
_entity_poly.entity_id
_entity_poly.type
_entity_poly.pdbx_seq_one_letter_code
_entity_poly.pdbx_strand_id
1 'polypeptide(L)'
;MKSSIFILVAVLALGLTVNGSPVNFEKRRFGQEHSPQAEAVYSCMKNQAASANKALEAVGQGPNAGIQFEADAGALVNATVFSLLAKAGACDQQKAADACFDLADRINTALSSTSSAEGQGISDTLKTCCKNLRQLERNTNGIGVKSADCKEKPKHKELDGLKQAQDPSAVEATPTAPEQQPTKAPKKNQKKKQKKPKKNQPTCTEEPKQQTTDEPKEKPKEKPKKNQTKDSKQSEQTPAVTTAPTSTA
;
A
#
# COMPACT_ATOMS: atom_id res chain seq x y z
N MET A 1 -44.18 33.17 -35.35
CA MET A 1 -43.05 32.95 -34.43
C MET A 1 -42.95 31.46 -34.10
N LYS A 2 -42.28 30.64 -34.92
CA LYS A 2 -42.12 29.18 -34.64
C LYS A 2 -41.01 28.46 -35.44
N SER A 3 -40.09 29.18 -36.08
CA SER A 3 -39.11 28.56 -37.01
C SER A 3 -37.64 28.84 -36.68
N SER A 4 -37.31 29.47 -35.55
CA SER A 4 -35.92 29.86 -35.23
C SER A 4 -35.21 29.00 -34.18
N ILE A 5 -35.87 28.00 -33.60
CA ILE A 5 -35.30 27.20 -32.49
C ILE A 5 -34.60 25.92 -32.98
N PHE A 6 -34.94 25.40 -34.16
CA PHE A 6 -34.39 24.11 -34.62
C PHE A 6 -32.99 24.18 -35.24
N ILE A 7 -32.55 25.36 -35.72
CA ILE A 7 -31.23 25.49 -36.36
C ILE A 7 -30.11 25.62 -35.31
N LEU A 8 -30.40 26.17 -34.12
CA LEU A 8 -29.37 26.36 -33.09
C LEU A 8 -28.96 25.05 -32.38
N VAL A 9 -29.85 24.05 -32.36
CA VAL A 9 -29.57 22.74 -31.74
C VAL A 9 -28.75 21.82 -32.65
N ALA A 10 -28.86 21.98 -33.98
CA ALA A 10 -28.10 21.17 -34.93
C ALA A 10 -26.61 21.58 -35.01
N VAL A 11 -26.28 22.85 -34.78
CA VAL A 11 -24.88 23.34 -34.85
C VAL A 11 -24.09 23.04 -33.58
N LEU A 12 -24.76 22.88 -32.43
CA LEU A 12 -24.10 22.51 -31.17
C LEU A 12 -23.73 21.02 -31.09
N ALA A 13 -24.32 20.17 -31.93
CA ALA A 13 -24.06 18.72 -31.95
C ALA A 13 -22.81 18.31 -32.77
N LEU A 14 -22.25 19.20 -33.59
CA LEU A 14 -21.06 18.91 -34.42
C LEU A 14 -19.74 19.47 -33.86
N GLY A 15 -19.75 20.18 -32.73
CA GLY A 15 -18.55 20.81 -32.15
C GLY A 15 -17.72 19.95 -31.20
N LEU A 16 -18.16 18.73 -30.88
CA LEU A 16 -17.46 17.81 -29.97
C LEU A 16 -16.66 16.72 -30.71
N THR A 17 -16.18 16.99 -31.93
CA THR A 17 -15.01 16.25 -32.43
C THR A 17 -13.80 16.75 -31.67
N VAL A 18 -13.66 16.22 -30.45
CA VAL A 18 -12.49 16.26 -29.62
C VAL A 18 -11.28 16.10 -30.54
N ASN A 19 -10.39 17.10 -30.54
CA ASN A 19 -8.99 16.94 -30.93
C ASN A 19 -8.33 15.99 -29.92
N GLY A 20 -8.79 14.75 -29.88
CA GLY A 20 -8.08 13.65 -29.27
C GLY A 20 -6.95 13.36 -30.22
N SER A 21 -5.85 14.12 -30.12
CA SER A 21 -4.56 13.66 -30.60
C SER A 21 -4.48 12.20 -30.18
N PRO A 22 -4.35 11.23 -31.09
CA PRO A 22 -4.29 9.83 -30.70
C PRO A 22 -3.19 9.72 -29.67
N VAL A 23 -3.58 9.50 -28.41
CA VAL A 23 -2.64 9.22 -27.35
C VAL A 23 -2.01 7.93 -27.82
N ASN A 24 -0.76 8.03 -28.26
CA ASN A 24 -0.08 6.95 -28.94
C ASN A 24 0.29 5.91 -27.86
N PHE A 25 -0.70 5.11 -27.46
CA PHE A 25 -0.60 4.13 -26.37
C PHE A 25 0.47 3.06 -26.67
N GLU A 26 0.77 2.84 -27.95
CA GLU A 26 1.84 1.96 -28.41
C GLU A 26 3.24 2.37 -27.92
N LYS A 27 3.42 3.64 -27.52
CA LYS A 27 4.73 4.12 -27.07
C LYS A 27 4.87 4.20 -25.56
N ARG A 28 3.84 4.02 -24.73
CA ARG A 28 3.96 4.23 -23.28
C ARG A 28 3.64 2.96 -22.50
N ARG A 29 4.55 2.57 -21.60
CA ARG A 29 4.25 1.59 -20.57
C ARG A 29 3.54 2.29 -19.43
N PHE A 30 2.21 2.19 -19.44
CA PHE A 30 1.31 2.66 -18.40
C PHE A 30 0.81 1.49 -17.55
N GLY A 31 0.30 1.80 -16.36
CA GLY A 31 -0.42 0.84 -15.53
C GLY A 31 0.44 0.08 -14.53
N GLN A 32 1.73 0.40 -14.38
CA GLN A 32 2.55 -0.21 -13.33
C GLN A 32 2.03 0.09 -11.92
N GLU A 33 1.41 1.25 -11.74
CA GLU A 33 0.69 1.64 -10.53
C GLU A 33 -0.54 0.75 -10.25
N HIS A 34 -1.03 0.00 -11.23
CA HIS A 34 -2.10 -1.00 -11.13
C HIS A 34 -1.59 -2.43 -11.37
N SER A 35 -0.27 -2.63 -11.34
CA SER A 35 0.29 -3.98 -11.44
C SER A 35 -0.06 -4.79 -10.19
N PRO A 36 -0.17 -6.13 -10.29
CA PRO A 36 -0.39 -6.97 -9.12
C PRO A 36 0.66 -6.78 -8.01
N GLN A 37 1.89 -6.42 -8.40
CA GLN A 37 2.98 -6.14 -7.46
C GLN A 37 2.75 -4.83 -6.71
N ALA A 38 2.32 -3.78 -7.40
CA ALA A 38 1.99 -2.50 -6.78
C ALA A 38 0.75 -2.61 -5.89
N GLU A 39 -0.30 -3.31 -6.33
CA GLU A 39 -1.50 -3.55 -5.54
C GLU A 39 -1.21 -4.35 -4.26
N ALA A 40 -0.32 -5.33 -4.32
CA ALA A 40 0.14 -6.07 -3.14
C ALA A 40 0.84 -5.16 -2.14
N VAL A 41 1.66 -4.21 -2.61
CA VAL A 41 2.31 -3.21 -1.75
C VAL A 41 1.27 -2.30 -1.10
N TYR A 42 0.29 -1.78 -1.85
CA TYR A 42 -0.74 -0.90 -1.29
C TYR A 42 -1.61 -1.62 -0.25
N SER A 43 -2.00 -2.85 -0.58
CA SER A 43 -2.82 -3.70 0.31
C SER A 43 -2.05 -4.02 1.58
N CYS A 44 -0.75 -4.32 1.46
CA CYS A 44 0.11 -4.51 2.62
C CYS A 44 0.15 -3.27 3.52
N MET A 45 0.38 -2.07 2.97
CA MET A 45 0.41 -0.83 3.76
C MET A 45 -0.89 -0.61 4.53
N LYS A 46 -2.03 -0.75 3.85
CA LYS A 46 -3.35 -0.59 4.48
C LYS A 46 -3.60 -1.64 5.55
N ASN A 47 -3.32 -2.92 5.25
CA ASN A 47 -3.57 -4.02 6.16
C ASN A 47 -2.70 -3.93 7.42
N GLN A 48 -1.40 -3.59 7.29
CA GLN A 48 -0.53 -3.45 8.45
C GLN A 48 -0.94 -2.25 9.32
N ALA A 49 -1.36 -1.14 8.72
CA ALA A 49 -1.89 -0.01 9.46
C ALA A 49 -3.19 -0.35 10.21
N ALA A 50 -4.12 -1.05 9.57
CA ALA A 50 -5.35 -1.52 10.21
C ALA A 50 -5.08 -2.52 11.35
N SER A 51 -4.15 -3.45 11.14
CA SER A 51 -3.71 -4.38 12.19
C SER A 51 -3.10 -3.63 13.39
N ALA A 52 -2.29 -2.61 13.14
CA ALA A 52 -1.70 -1.80 14.20
C ALA A 52 -2.77 -1.04 15.00
N ASN A 53 -3.75 -0.44 14.32
CA ASN A 53 -4.88 0.21 14.99
C ASN A 53 -5.66 -0.78 15.85
N LYS A 54 -6.00 -1.95 15.31
CA LYS A 54 -6.70 -3.00 16.06
C LYS A 54 -5.92 -3.48 17.29
N ALA A 55 -4.60 -3.62 17.17
CA ALA A 55 -3.74 -4.00 18.29
C ALA A 55 -3.74 -2.90 19.38
N LEU A 56 -3.70 -1.62 18.99
CA LEU A 56 -3.83 -0.48 19.93
C LEU A 56 -5.20 -0.42 20.61
N GLU A 57 -6.28 -0.75 19.90
CA GLU A 57 -7.61 -0.85 20.48
C GLU A 57 -7.70 -1.96 21.53
N ALA A 58 -7.12 -3.14 21.25
CA ALA A 58 -7.13 -4.29 22.14
C ALA A 58 -6.45 -4.03 23.49
N VAL A 59 -5.47 -3.13 23.52
CA VAL A 59 -4.72 -2.75 24.74
C VAL A 59 -5.29 -1.50 25.43
N GLY A 60 -6.50 -1.07 25.04
CA GLY A 60 -7.23 0.02 25.69
C GLY A 60 -6.73 1.42 25.34
N GLN A 61 -5.84 1.56 24.35
CA GLN A 61 -5.43 2.88 23.85
C GLN A 61 -6.46 3.46 22.85
N GLY A 62 -7.36 2.63 22.32
CA GLY A 62 -8.56 3.03 21.59
C GLY A 62 -8.30 3.80 20.28
N PRO A 63 -9.35 4.05 19.46
CA PRO A 63 -9.23 4.74 18.17
C PRO A 63 -8.85 6.23 18.28
N ASN A 64 -8.77 6.76 19.51
CA ASN A 64 -8.48 8.16 19.80
C ASN A 64 -7.10 8.39 20.45
N ALA A 65 -6.19 7.42 20.40
CA ALA A 65 -4.81 7.55 20.92
C ALA A 65 -3.98 8.68 20.26
N GLY A 66 -4.56 9.46 19.35
CA GLY A 66 -3.87 10.48 18.56
C GLY A 66 -2.99 9.89 17.44
N ILE A 67 -3.01 8.57 17.27
CA ILE A 67 -2.19 7.84 16.29
C ILE A 67 -3.13 7.30 15.21
N GLN A 68 -3.11 7.91 14.02
CA GLN A 68 -3.99 7.52 12.90
C GLN A 68 -3.21 6.80 11.80
N PHE A 69 -2.76 5.57 12.07
CA PHE A 69 -1.94 4.83 11.11
C PHE A 69 -2.65 4.56 9.78
N GLU A 70 -3.97 4.34 9.79
CA GLU A 70 -4.75 4.17 8.57
C GLU A 70 -4.80 5.42 7.69
N ALA A 71 -4.94 6.61 8.30
CA ALA A 71 -4.92 7.87 7.56
C ALA A 71 -3.54 8.11 6.93
N ASP A 72 -2.48 7.89 7.72
CA ASP A 72 -1.10 7.98 7.25
C ASP A 72 -0.80 6.97 6.14
N ALA A 73 -1.27 5.72 6.27
CA ALA A 73 -1.16 4.70 5.23
C ALA A 73 -1.95 5.08 3.97
N GLY A 74 -3.13 5.69 4.11
CA GLY A 74 -3.91 6.20 2.99
C GLY A 74 -3.17 7.29 2.20
N ALA A 75 -2.59 8.26 2.91
CA ALA A 75 -1.77 9.31 2.31
C ALA A 75 -0.51 8.71 1.63
N LEU A 76 0.12 7.74 2.29
CA LEU A 76 1.29 7.05 1.77
C LEU A 76 0.99 6.22 0.52
N VAL A 77 -0.14 5.51 0.47
CA VAL A 77 -0.58 4.77 -0.73
C VAL A 77 -0.75 5.74 -1.90
N ASN A 78 -1.37 6.91 -1.68
CA ASN A 78 -1.48 7.92 -2.74
C ASN A 78 -0.10 8.41 -3.20
N ALA A 79 0.81 8.74 -2.27
CA ALA A 79 2.17 9.13 -2.61
C ALA A 79 2.91 8.04 -3.40
N THR A 80 2.67 6.78 -3.03
CA THR A 80 3.22 5.60 -3.70
C THR A 80 2.73 5.51 -5.14
N VAL A 81 1.41 5.59 -5.37
CA VAL A 81 0.81 5.60 -6.71
C VAL A 81 1.42 6.72 -7.56
N PHE A 82 1.48 7.94 -7.01
CA PHE A 82 2.07 9.08 -7.73
C PHE A 82 3.53 8.85 -8.08
N SER A 83 4.30 8.22 -7.19
CA SER A 83 5.71 7.92 -7.42
C SER A 83 5.94 6.94 -8.58
N LEU A 84 4.96 6.09 -8.91
CA LEU A 84 5.05 5.12 -10.01
C LEU A 84 4.65 5.71 -11.37
N LEU A 85 4.11 6.94 -11.40
CA LEU A 85 3.73 7.59 -12.65
C LEU A 85 4.95 8.02 -13.48
N ALA A 86 4.76 8.10 -14.80
CA ALA A 86 5.79 8.52 -15.75
C ALA A 86 6.31 9.95 -15.53
N LYS A 87 5.51 10.78 -14.85
CA LYS A 87 5.84 12.18 -14.53
C LYS A 87 6.53 12.37 -13.18
N ALA A 88 6.62 11.32 -12.35
CA ALA A 88 7.24 11.47 -11.03
C ALA A 88 8.75 11.80 -11.16
N GLY A 89 9.28 12.50 -10.17
CA GLY A 89 10.71 12.77 -10.05
C GLY A 89 11.52 11.48 -9.86
N ALA A 90 12.82 11.53 -10.12
CA ALA A 90 13.70 10.37 -10.00
C ALA A 90 13.71 9.76 -8.58
N CYS A 91 13.50 10.60 -7.56
CA CYS A 91 13.58 10.21 -6.15
C CYS A 91 12.23 10.01 -5.45
N ASP A 92 11.10 10.24 -6.12
CA ASP A 92 9.79 10.20 -5.47
C ASP A 92 9.46 8.82 -4.91
N GLN A 93 9.83 7.75 -5.62
CA GLN A 93 9.61 6.38 -5.15
C GLN A 93 10.50 6.03 -3.95
N GLN A 94 11.71 6.59 -3.89
CA GLN A 94 12.58 6.42 -2.73
C GLN A 94 12.00 7.18 -1.53
N LYS A 95 11.55 8.43 -1.72
CA LYS A 95 10.91 9.22 -0.66
C LYS A 95 9.65 8.55 -0.12
N ALA A 96 8.84 7.94 -1.00
CA ALA A 96 7.69 7.15 -0.58
C ALA A 96 8.11 5.87 0.18
N ALA A 97 9.18 5.18 -0.24
CA ALA A 97 9.71 4.03 0.49
C ALA A 97 10.29 4.41 1.86
N ASP A 98 10.98 5.54 1.96
CA ASP A 98 11.48 6.09 3.23
C ASP A 98 10.31 6.44 4.17
N ALA A 99 9.28 7.14 3.67
CA ALA A 99 8.08 7.46 4.46
C ALA A 99 7.31 6.20 4.91
N CYS A 100 7.32 5.15 4.09
CA CYS A 100 6.77 3.84 4.47
C CYS A 100 7.56 3.20 5.62
N PHE A 101 8.89 3.29 5.60
CA PHE A 101 9.74 2.83 6.69
C PHE A 101 9.50 3.63 7.98
N ASP A 102 9.38 4.96 7.88
CA ASP A 102 9.02 5.82 9.00
C ASP A 102 7.69 5.42 9.63
N LEU A 103 6.68 5.09 8.82
CA LEU A 103 5.40 4.56 9.33
C LEU A 103 5.59 3.22 10.06
N ALA A 104 6.40 2.31 9.52
CA ALA A 104 6.68 1.03 10.16
C ALA A 104 7.40 1.18 11.50
N ASP A 105 8.35 2.10 11.62
CA ASP A 105 9.05 2.39 12.88
C ASP A 105 8.12 3.06 13.90
N ARG A 106 7.23 3.94 13.46
CA ARG A 106 6.21 4.54 14.32
C ARG A 106 5.23 3.50 14.86
N ILE A 107 4.78 2.55 14.02
CA ILE A 107 3.93 1.43 14.45
C ILE A 107 4.63 0.59 15.51
N ASN A 108 5.88 0.20 15.27
CA ASN A 108 6.64 -0.58 16.24
C ASN A 108 6.78 0.15 17.57
N THR A 109 7.12 1.44 17.51
CA THR A 109 7.29 2.27 18.70
C THR A 109 6.00 2.35 19.51
N ALA A 110 4.86 2.61 18.86
CA ALA A 110 3.55 2.70 19.52
C ALA A 110 3.16 1.38 20.23
N LEU A 111 3.40 0.24 19.58
CA LEU A 111 3.06 -1.08 20.11
C LEU A 111 4.13 -1.67 21.04
N SER A 112 5.35 -1.12 21.05
CA SER A 112 6.45 -1.66 21.86
C SER A 112 6.16 -1.70 23.37
N SER A 113 5.33 -0.77 23.84
CA SER A 113 4.95 -0.65 25.25
C SER A 113 3.82 -1.60 25.67
N THR A 114 3.09 -2.17 24.72
CA THR A 114 1.86 -2.93 24.98
C THR A 114 1.90 -4.37 24.44
N SER A 115 2.53 -4.60 23.29
CA SER A 115 2.70 -5.91 22.64
C SER A 115 3.93 -5.88 21.73
N SER A 116 5.12 -6.02 22.31
CA SER A 116 6.39 -5.84 21.59
C SER A 116 6.60 -6.83 20.44
N ALA A 117 6.18 -8.10 20.60
CA ALA A 117 6.31 -9.11 19.56
C ALA A 117 5.35 -8.85 18.38
N GLU A 118 4.12 -8.43 18.66
CA GLU A 118 3.12 -8.12 17.64
C GLU A 118 3.48 -6.84 16.88
N GLY A 119 3.87 -5.78 17.60
CA GLY A 119 4.34 -4.53 17.00
C GLY A 119 5.53 -4.74 16.08
N GLN A 120 6.48 -5.57 16.50
CA GLN A 120 7.64 -5.93 15.70
C GLN A 120 7.24 -6.71 14.44
N GLY A 121 6.33 -7.70 14.56
CA GLY A 121 5.86 -8.49 13.41
C GLY A 121 5.14 -7.65 12.35
N ILE A 122 4.27 -6.74 12.79
CA ILE A 122 3.58 -5.78 11.89
C ILE A 122 4.61 -4.87 11.22
N SER A 123 5.53 -4.31 12.00
CA SER A 123 6.59 -3.43 11.51
C SER A 123 7.47 -4.12 10.47
N ASP A 124 7.93 -5.33 10.73
CA ASP A 124 8.82 -6.09 9.84
C ASP A 124 8.12 -6.46 8.52
N THR A 125 6.83 -6.79 8.60
CA THR A 125 5.99 -7.02 7.41
C THR A 125 5.87 -5.74 6.58
N LEU A 126 5.58 -4.61 7.23
CA LEU A 126 5.47 -3.33 6.54
C LEU A 126 6.81 -2.90 5.91
N LYS A 127 7.94 -3.04 6.63
CA LYS A 127 9.29 -2.79 6.10
C LYS A 127 9.61 -3.62 4.87
N THR A 128 9.17 -4.88 4.84
CA THR A 128 9.28 -5.74 3.65
C THR A 128 8.51 -5.14 2.46
N CYS A 129 7.30 -4.63 2.70
CA CYS A 129 6.52 -3.96 1.67
C CYS A 129 7.15 -2.64 1.20
N CYS A 130 7.80 -1.89 2.08
CA CYS A 130 8.55 -0.69 1.70
C CYS A 130 9.79 -1.02 0.84
N LYS A 131 10.48 -2.13 1.11
CA LYS A 131 11.56 -2.64 0.24
C LYS A 131 11.02 -3.03 -1.14
N ASN A 132 9.90 -3.75 -1.16
CA ASN A 132 9.24 -4.14 -2.42
C ASN A 132 8.84 -2.91 -3.23
N LEU A 133 8.28 -1.88 -2.57
CA LEU A 133 8.01 -0.58 -3.20
C LEU A 133 9.26 -0.03 -3.89
N ARG A 134 10.41 0.00 -3.21
CA ARG A 134 11.65 0.57 -3.76
C ARG A 134 12.10 -0.11 -5.05
N GLN A 135 11.68 -1.36 -5.26
CA GLN A 135 12.04 -2.21 -6.38
C GLN A 135 10.96 -2.30 -7.47
N LEU A 136 9.79 -1.68 -7.30
CA LEU A 136 8.75 -1.68 -8.34
C LEU A 136 9.22 -0.96 -9.60
N GLU A 137 8.73 -1.42 -10.75
CA GLU A 137 8.90 -0.72 -12.02
C GLU A 137 8.07 0.57 -11.99
N ARG A 138 8.63 1.67 -12.50
CA ARG A 138 7.86 2.91 -12.74
C ARG A 138 7.45 2.98 -14.19
N ASN A 139 6.30 3.60 -14.43
CA ASN A 139 5.92 3.99 -15.78
C ASN A 139 6.96 4.96 -16.35
N THR A 140 7.12 4.91 -17.67
CA THR A 140 7.99 5.81 -18.42
C THR A 140 7.21 6.44 -19.57
N ASN A 141 7.78 7.46 -20.19
CA ASN A 141 7.18 8.12 -21.35
C ASN A 141 7.29 7.29 -22.65
N GLY A 142 7.85 6.08 -22.58
CA GLY A 142 8.38 5.32 -23.71
C GLY A 142 8.59 3.84 -23.38
N ILE A 143 8.11 2.90 -24.21
CA ILE A 143 8.55 1.50 -24.12
C ILE A 143 10.06 1.43 -24.36
N GLY A 144 10.76 0.70 -23.50
CA GLY A 144 12.20 0.53 -23.56
C GLY A 144 13.01 1.73 -23.08
N VAL A 145 12.34 2.74 -22.51
CA VAL A 145 13.02 3.87 -21.86
C VAL A 145 13.35 3.48 -20.42
N LYS A 146 14.61 3.70 -20.02
CA LYS A 146 15.01 3.53 -18.62
C LYS A 146 14.42 4.64 -17.77
N SER A 147 13.94 4.28 -16.60
CA SER A 147 13.59 5.24 -15.56
C SER A 147 14.85 5.88 -14.99
N ALA A 148 14.78 7.18 -14.69
CA ALA A 148 15.87 7.87 -14.02
C ALA A 148 16.06 7.31 -12.61
N ASP A 149 17.28 6.84 -12.30
CA ASP A 149 17.65 6.41 -10.96
C ASP A 149 17.72 7.62 -10.01
N CYS A 150 17.24 7.44 -8.78
CA CYS A 150 17.47 8.40 -7.71
C CYS A 150 18.95 8.44 -7.33
N LYS A 151 19.51 9.65 -7.22
CA LYS A 151 20.90 9.89 -6.79
C LYS A 151 21.02 10.26 -5.31
N GLU A 152 19.89 10.59 -4.66
CA GLU A 152 19.86 10.85 -3.23
C GLU A 152 20.07 9.54 -2.46
N LYS A 153 20.76 9.62 -1.32
CA LYS A 153 20.89 8.47 -0.41
C LYS A 153 19.55 8.23 0.31
N PRO A 154 19.09 6.98 0.46
CA PRO A 154 17.94 6.67 1.30
C PRO A 154 18.13 7.14 2.74
N LYS A 155 17.03 7.50 3.40
CA LYS A 155 17.04 7.84 4.83
C LYS A 155 17.28 6.60 5.68
N HIS A 156 16.72 5.47 5.27
CA HIS A 156 16.84 4.19 5.98
C HIS A 156 17.89 3.29 5.32
N LYS A 157 18.87 2.81 6.12
CA LYS A 157 19.96 1.94 5.66
C LYS A 157 19.46 0.63 5.04
N GLU A 158 18.28 0.17 5.43
CA GLU A 158 17.63 -1.05 4.92
C GLU A 158 17.20 -0.91 3.46
N LEU A 159 17.15 0.32 2.95
CA LEU A 159 16.88 0.65 1.55
C LEU A 159 18.16 0.91 0.76
N ASP A 160 19.33 0.96 1.41
CA ASP A 160 20.61 1.17 0.73
C ASP A 160 20.88 0.03 -0.26
N GLY A 161 21.31 0.41 -1.47
CA GLY A 161 21.61 -0.54 -2.54
C GLY A 161 20.38 -1.10 -3.27
N LEU A 162 19.16 -0.86 -2.78
CA LEU A 162 17.95 -1.22 -3.51
C LEU A 162 17.73 -0.26 -4.67
N LYS A 163 17.70 -0.82 -5.88
CA LYS A 163 17.42 -0.08 -7.11
C LYS A 163 16.01 -0.36 -7.59
N GLN A 164 15.43 0.66 -8.21
CA GLN A 164 14.18 0.56 -8.91
C GLN A 164 14.30 -0.43 -10.07
N ALA A 165 13.27 -1.26 -10.30
CA ALA A 165 13.21 -2.05 -11.52
C ALA A 165 13.10 -1.14 -12.75
N GLN A 166 13.89 -1.49 -13.76
CA GLN A 166 13.88 -0.83 -15.05
C GLN A 166 12.90 -1.56 -15.98
N ASP A 167 12.44 -0.88 -17.02
CA ASP A 167 11.63 -1.52 -18.05
C ASP A 167 12.41 -2.72 -18.63
N PRO A 168 11.92 -3.98 -18.55
CA PRO A 168 12.54 -5.14 -19.16
C PRO A 168 12.71 -5.03 -20.69
N SER A 169 11.94 -4.17 -21.36
CA SER A 169 12.13 -3.87 -22.78
C SER A 169 13.21 -2.81 -23.02
N ALA A 170 13.80 -2.23 -21.97
CA ALA A 170 14.88 -1.27 -22.11
C ALA A 170 16.10 -1.98 -22.68
N VAL A 171 16.45 -1.61 -23.90
CA VAL A 171 17.71 -2.02 -24.52
C VAL A 171 18.80 -1.43 -23.64
N GLU A 172 19.62 -2.29 -23.01
CA GLU A 172 20.87 -1.81 -22.44
C GLU A 172 21.63 -1.16 -23.58
N ALA A 173 21.87 0.15 -23.50
CA ALA A 173 22.77 0.81 -24.41
C ALA A 173 24.08 0.02 -24.37
N THR A 174 24.36 -0.73 -25.43
CA THR A 174 25.66 -1.35 -25.65
C THR A 174 26.67 -0.23 -25.43
N PRO A 175 27.66 -0.36 -24.53
CA PRO A 175 28.64 0.68 -24.35
C PRO A 175 29.21 0.98 -25.73
N THR A 176 29.01 2.22 -26.18
CA THR A 176 29.53 2.68 -27.47
C THR A 176 31.03 2.51 -27.37
N ALA A 177 31.54 1.45 -27.98
CA ALA A 177 32.98 1.30 -28.18
C ALA A 177 33.43 2.57 -28.90
N PRO A 178 34.55 3.19 -28.48
CA PRO A 178 35.05 4.39 -29.14
C PRO A 178 35.18 4.11 -30.64
N GLU A 179 34.63 5.03 -31.42
CA GLU A 179 34.54 5.01 -32.87
C GLU A 179 35.89 4.61 -33.49
N GLN A 180 36.00 3.37 -33.95
CA GLN A 180 37.08 2.94 -34.83
C GLN A 180 36.52 2.74 -36.24
N GLN A 181 37.15 3.46 -37.17
CA GLN A 181 36.91 3.52 -38.61
C GLN A 181 36.73 2.16 -39.31
N PRO A 182 36.08 2.15 -40.49
CA PRO A 182 35.61 0.92 -41.12
C PRO A 182 36.76 0.14 -41.74
N THR A 183 36.92 -1.12 -41.33
CA THR A 183 37.67 -2.10 -42.12
C THR A 183 36.88 -3.40 -42.28
N LYS A 184 36.61 -3.67 -43.56
CA LYS A 184 36.25 -4.91 -44.27
C LYS A 184 35.85 -6.17 -43.46
N ALA A 185 34.70 -6.72 -43.87
CA ALA A 185 34.22 -8.10 -43.63
C ALA A 185 35.32 -9.16 -43.90
N PRO A 186 35.31 -10.37 -43.28
CA PRO A 186 34.25 -11.36 -43.54
C PRO A 186 33.91 -12.44 -42.46
N LYS A 187 32.76 -13.10 -42.70
CA LYS A 187 32.39 -14.53 -42.49
C LYS A 187 32.00 -15.13 -41.11
N LYS A 188 30.75 -15.65 -41.14
CA LYS A 188 30.22 -16.97 -40.73
C LYS A 188 30.08 -17.36 -39.24
N ASN A 189 28.81 -17.71 -38.95
CA ASN A 189 28.29 -18.76 -38.07
C ASN A 189 28.72 -18.78 -36.60
N GLN A 190 27.78 -18.46 -35.70
CA GLN A 190 27.61 -19.26 -34.49
C GLN A 190 26.15 -19.24 -33.97
N LYS A 191 25.64 -20.46 -33.79
CA LYS A 191 24.34 -20.87 -33.30
C LYS A 191 24.28 -20.62 -31.78
N LYS A 192 23.38 -19.78 -31.27
CA LYS A 192 23.16 -19.62 -29.81
C LYS A 192 21.85 -20.29 -29.36
N LYS A 193 22.01 -21.27 -28.47
CA LYS A 193 20.98 -21.90 -27.63
C LYS A 193 20.28 -20.84 -26.77
N GLN A 194 18.95 -20.86 -26.79
CA GLN A 194 18.11 -20.18 -25.81
C GLN A 194 18.31 -20.82 -24.42
N LYS A 195 18.65 -19.99 -23.42
CA LYS A 195 18.45 -20.32 -21.99
C LYS A 195 17.23 -19.55 -21.51
N LYS A 196 16.22 -20.26 -21.01
CA LYS A 196 15.07 -19.72 -20.28
C LYS A 196 15.55 -18.94 -19.05
N PRO A 197 14.97 -17.77 -18.72
CA PRO A 197 15.15 -17.18 -17.40
C PRO A 197 14.28 -17.91 -16.37
N LYS A 198 14.90 -18.24 -15.23
CA LYS A 198 14.22 -18.71 -14.02
C LYS A 198 13.47 -17.54 -13.38
N LYS A 199 12.17 -17.74 -13.17
CA LYS A 199 11.26 -16.85 -12.45
C LYS A 199 11.52 -17.05 -10.94
N ASN A 200 12.18 -16.11 -10.28
CA ASN A 200 12.18 -16.02 -8.81
C ASN A 200 11.15 -14.98 -8.42
N GLN A 201 9.97 -15.45 -8.02
CA GLN A 201 8.89 -14.65 -7.48
C GLN A 201 8.76 -15.04 -6.00
N PRO A 202 9.08 -14.16 -5.03
CA PRO A 202 8.61 -14.33 -3.66
C PRO A 202 7.18 -13.80 -3.60
N THR A 203 6.22 -14.71 -3.46
CA THR A 203 4.80 -14.41 -3.33
C THR A 203 4.53 -14.01 -1.87
N CYS A 204 4.12 -12.76 -1.62
CA CYS A 204 3.41 -12.41 -0.39
C CYS A 204 1.97 -12.91 -0.54
N THR A 205 1.71 -14.15 -0.14
CA THR A 205 0.35 -14.68 -0.03
C THR A 205 0.32 -15.63 1.16
N GLU A 206 -0.08 -15.13 2.32
CA GLU A 206 -0.80 -15.97 3.27
C GLU A 206 -2.28 -15.60 3.17
N GLU A 207 -3.04 -16.54 2.64
CA GLU A 207 -4.50 -16.61 2.76
C GLU A 207 -4.85 -17.05 4.19
N PRO A 208 -5.87 -16.47 4.83
CA PRO A 208 -6.28 -16.89 6.16
C PRO A 208 -6.97 -18.26 6.10
N LYS A 209 -6.45 -19.25 6.84
CA LYS A 209 -7.14 -20.53 7.06
C LYS A 209 -8.48 -20.27 7.75
N GLN A 210 -9.57 -20.56 7.05
CA GLN A 210 -10.88 -20.78 7.65
C GLN A 210 -10.79 -21.94 8.64
N GLN A 211 -11.05 -21.64 9.91
CA GLN A 211 -11.22 -22.60 10.97
C GLN A 211 -12.66 -23.13 10.88
N THR A 212 -12.83 -24.39 10.47
CA THR A 212 -14.09 -25.11 10.58
C THR A 212 -14.42 -25.32 12.05
N THR A 213 -15.51 -24.70 12.50
CA THR A 213 -16.23 -25.04 13.73
C THR A 213 -16.90 -26.40 13.56
N ASP A 214 -16.51 -27.39 14.36
CA ASP A 214 -17.30 -28.59 14.58
C ASP A 214 -18.44 -28.29 15.56
N GLU A 215 -19.66 -28.60 15.12
CA GLU A 215 -20.90 -28.56 15.90
C GLU A 215 -20.85 -29.51 17.11
N PRO A 216 -21.42 -29.13 18.27
CA PRO A 216 -21.78 -30.09 19.32
C PRO A 216 -23.11 -30.76 18.98
N LYS A 217 -23.07 -32.09 18.89
CA LYS A 217 -24.21 -32.99 18.69
C LYS A 217 -25.13 -32.99 19.93
N GLU A 218 -26.35 -32.48 19.77
CA GLU A 218 -27.51 -32.71 20.66
C GLU A 218 -27.80 -34.23 20.76
N LYS A 219 -28.23 -34.83 21.89
CA LYS A 219 -29.61 -34.86 22.47
C LYS A 219 -29.69 -36.02 23.53
N PRO A 220 -30.81 -36.34 24.22
CA PRO A 220 -31.49 -35.64 25.33
C PRO A 220 -31.83 -36.57 26.55
N LYS A 221 -32.40 -36.00 27.64
CA LYS A 221 -33.31 -36.55 28.71
C LYS A 221 -32.95 -35.89 30.06
N GLU A 222 -33.83 -35.48 30.98
CA GLU A 222 -35.26 -35.63 31.24
C GLU A 222 -35.69 -34.54 32.24
N LYS A 223 -37.01 -34.28 32.37
CA LYS A 223 -37.67 -33.21 33.16
C LYS A 223 -37.67 -33.47 34.71
N PRO A 224 -38.53 -32.82 35.53
CA PRO A 224 -38.35 -31.49 36.14
C PRO A 224 -38.46 -31.55 37.68
N LYS A 225 -38.01 -30.52 38.41
CA LYS A 225 -38.54 -30.27 39.77
C LYS A 225 -38.66 -28.79 40.11
N LYS A 226 -39.84 -28.51 40.64
CA LYS A 226 -40.49 -27.26 41.03
C LYS A 226 -40.17 -26.97 42.50
N ASN A 227 -39.84 -25.72 42.85
CA ASN A 227 -40.28 -24.98 44.06
C ASN A 227 -39.47 -23.68 44.18
N GLN A 228 -40.11 -22.50 44.22
CA GLN A 228 -40.61 -21.80 45.43
C GLN A 228 -39.42 -21.39 46.34
N THR A 229 -39.22 -20.16 46.86
CA THR A 229 -40.13 -19.05 47.19
C THR A 229 -39.29 -17.90 47.82
N LYS A 230 -39.71 -16.65 47.58
CA LYS A 230 -39.68 -15.42 48.43
C LYS A 230 -38.41 -14.75 49.03
N ASP A 231 -38.52 -13.41 48.90
CA ASP A 231 -38.43 -12.31 49.89
C ASP A 231 -37.10 -11.80 50.48
N SER A 232 -37.06 -10.46 50.48
CA SER A 232 -36.35 -9.52 51.37
C SER A 232 -34.83 -9.38 51.15
N LYS A 233 -34.21 -8.20 51.21
CA LYS A 233 -34.53 -7.02 52.02
C LYS A 233 -33.80 -5.77 51.48
N GLN A 234 -34.54 -4.66 51.54
CA GLN A 234 -34.12 -3.27 51.45
C GLN A 234 -33.11 -2.90 52.55
N SER A 235 -32.13 -2.04 52.25
CA SER A 235 -31.61 -1.06 53.21
C SER A 235 -31.08 0.17 52.49
N GLU A 236 -31.76 1.28 52.74
CA GLU A 236 -31.27 2.65 52.63
C GLU A 236 -30.02 2.86 53.48
N GLN A 237 -29.12 3.75 53.02
CA GLN A 237 -28.53 4.80 53.85
C GLN A 237 -27.99 5.95 52.98
N THR A 238 -28.52 7.14 53.26
CA THR A 238 -28.28 8.46 52.66
C THR A 238 -27.01 9.13 53.28
N PRO A 239 -26.60 10.37 52.89
CA PRO A 239 -25.20 10.72 52.67
C PRO A 239 -24.59 11.61 53.78
N ALA A 240 -23.26 11.61 53.87
CA ALA A 240 -22.53 12.58 54.68
C ALA A 240 -22.10 13.77 53.81
N VAL A 241 -22.65 14.92 54.15
CA VAL A 241 -22.25 16.28 53.75
C VAL A 241 -20.94 16.63 54.47
N THR A 242 -19.91 17.09 53.74
CA THR A 242 -18.81 17.85 54.33
C THR A 242 -18.50 19.08 53.50
N THR A 243 -18.46 20.19 54.22
CA THR A 243 -18.39 21.61 53.88
C THR A 243 -17.10 22.08 53.20
N ALA A 244 -17.24 23.04 52.28
CA ALA A 244 -16.17 23.86 51.72
C ALA A 244 -15.74 24.99 52.68
N PRO A 245 -14.48 25.47 52.64
CA PRO A 245 -14.11 26.75 53.24
C PRO A 245 -14.18 27.91 52.23
N THR A 246 -14.73 29.00 52.76
CA THR A 246 -14.85 30.35 52.23
C THR A 246 -13.50 30.95 51.83
N SER A 247 -13.45 31.51 50.62
CA SER A 247 -12.42 32.46 50.18
C SER A 247 -12.91 33.89 50.48
N THR A 248 -12.06 34.70 51.12
CA THR A 248 -12.25 36.15 51.18
C THR A 248 -10.88 36.82 51.12
N ALA A 249 -10.77 37.70 50.12
CA ALA A 249 -9.90 38.87 49.92
C ALA A 249 -8.48 38.87 50.53
#